data_AF-A0A3N5Q7N3-F1
#
_entry.id   AF-A0A3N5Q7N3-F1
#
_cell.length_a   1.000
_cell.length_b   1.000
_cell.length_c   1.000
_cell.angle_alpha   90.00
_cell.angle_beta   90.00
_cell.angle_gamma   90.00
#
_symmetry.space_group_name_H-M   'P 1'
#
loop_
_entity.id
_entity.type
_entity.pdbx_description
1 polymer ?
#
loop_
_entity_poly.entity_id
_entity_poly.type
_entity_poly.pdbx_seq_one_letter_code
_entity_poly.pdbx_strand_id
1 'polypeptide(L)'
;MERSKSPRALIRLLSLISFVVLVSCSSDTTDDATEIPGSQHKLTSNSKTSTTSSSKTGSQNEDETFVVTDSTVTLRNNDFPKPKGRVINIMVTGVDSRLGDNTMHADANHLVRFFLDSGCVEIISIPRDTYADAGFDDTTNLNKLTNVRANRGRNTYHKAISEITGVSPIHHWVEFGFSQAIGLLEILGYKENAPSTLRVLRSRQAYSAGDYQRVYNQGQFIRQAMLRNVKHADDMLGDLALRAALMIVDTDMSYDQCSTLLEALVAGGFSDDASRIWVRLAPSMITRMQTFSFDSANIVALNKQIEHRIKKLGLDSVKITEETYEARLNKLIANAEADTAKRPRNVIHALRRPFEQRAWLQVPDRKRRAQYCDRLCVALEKSYRKTKQQQSADRVRAYVNEVSKLTEGK
;
A
#
# COMPACT_ATOMS: atom_id res chain seq x y z
N MET A 1 38.46 -43.16 -10.16
CA MET A 1 37.44 -43.15 -11.23
C MET A 1 36.08 -43.05 -10.55
N GLU A 2 35.75 -41.85 -10.07
CA GLU A 2 34.85 -40.88 -10.75
C GLU A 2 33.40 -41.38 -10.75
N ARG A 3 32.60 -41.10 -9.71
CA ARG A 3 31.84 -39.85 -9.47
C ARG A 3 31.09 -39.35 -10.71
N SER A 4 29.77 -39.54 -10.71
CA SER A 4 28.79 -38.45 -10.65
C SER A 4 27.40 -38.97 -11.01
N LYS A 5 26.65 -39.43 -10.00
CA LYS A 5 25.19 -39.33 -10.05
C LYS A 5 24.88 -37.87 -9.77
N SER A 6 24.65 -37.07 -10.82
CA SER A 6 24.33 -35.65 -10.62
C SER A 6 22.97 -35.53 -9.93
N PRO A 7 22.86 -34.90 -8.75
CA PRO A 7 21.59 -34.59 -8.16
C PRO A 7 21.06 -33.32 -8.85
N ARG A 8 20.30 -33.48 -9.94
CA ARG A 8 19.52 -32.38 -10.56
C ARG A 8 18.26 -32.04 -9.75
N ALA A 9 18.34 -32.09 -8.43
CA ALA A 9 17.18 -32.04 -7.53
C ALA A 9 17.32 -31.09 -6.34
N LEU A 10 18.19 -30.06 -6.37
CA LEU A 10 18.45 -29.29 -5.14
C LEU A 10 18.73 -27.77 -5.27
N ILE A 11 18.37 -27.08 -6.35
CA ILE A 11 18.77 -25.64 -6.51
C ILE A 11 17.69 -24.77 -7.18
N ARG A 12 16.40 -24.93 -6.88
CA ARG A 12 15.33 -24.08 -7.48
C ARG A 12 14.15 -23.99 -6.53
N LEU A 13 14.09 -22.96 -5.69
CA LEU A 13 12.99 -22.77 -4.74
C LEU A 13 13.03 -21.35 -4.16
N LEU A 14 11.98 -20.55 -4.36
CA LEU A 14 11.41 -19.50 -3.46
C LEU A 14 11.21 -18.01 -3.82
N SER A 15 10.66 -17.60 -4.96
CA SER A 15 10.38 -16.19 -5.33
C SER A 15 9.14 -15.25 -4.89
N LEU A 16 8.56 -15.16 -3.66
CA LEU A 16 7.17 -14.58 -3.43
C LEU A 16 7.00 -13.29 -2.60
N ILE A 17 8.03 -12.59 -2.15
CA ILE A 17 7.75 -11.49 -1.17
C ILE A 17 7.45 -10.16 -1.83
N SER A 18 7.50 -10.12 -3.15
CA SER A 18 6.95 -9.00 -3.91
C SER A 18 5.47 -9.13 -4.25
N PHE A 19 4.83 -10.25 -3.90
CA PHE A 19 3.55 -10.63 -4.49
C PHE A 19 2.31 -10.23 -3.70
N VAL A 20 2.45 -9.60 -2.55
CA VAL A 20 1.36 -9.44 -1.58
C VAL A 20 1.26 -8.02 -0.99
N VAL A 21 2.07 -7.09 -1.49
CA VAL A 21 2.51 -5.98 -0.65
C VAL A 21 2.49 -4.68 -1.42
N LEU A 22 1.81 -3.69 -0.82
CA LEU A 22 1.59 -2.30 -1.23
C LEU A 22 0.31 -2.22 -2.07
N VAL A 23 -0.73 -1.53 -1.59
CA VAL A 23 -0.74 -0.08 -1.44
C VAL A 23 -1.84 0.43 -0.47
N SER A 24 -1.55 1.47 0.32
CA SER A 24 -2.43 2.63 0.71
C SER A 24 -1.55 3.73 1.34
N CYS A 25 -1.93 5.00 1.52
CA CYS A 25 -3.25 5.64 1.63
C CYS A 25 -3.19 7.09 1.14
N SER A 26 -4.30 7.84 1.19
CA SER A 26 -4.41 9.30 0.93
C SER A 26 -4.13 10.11 2.21
N SER A 27 -3.76 11.39 2.07
CA SER A 27 -3.87 12.37 3.16
C SER A 27 -4.26 13.70 2.55
N ASP A 28 -5.56 13.98 2.50
CA ASP A 28 -6.04 15.36 2.46
C ASP A 28 -6.72 15.62 3.80
N THR A 29 -6.27 16.68 4.44
CA THR A 29 -6.99 17.40 5.48
C THR A 29 -8.25 18.01 4.89
N THR A 30 -9.31 18.04 5.72
CA THR A 30 -10.63 18.68 5.54
C THR A 30 -11.61 18.00 4.57
N ASP A 31 -12.42 17.09 5.13
CA ASP A 31 -13.84 16.96 4.80
C ASP A 31 -14.59 17.00 6.13
N ASP A 32 -14.84 18.22 6.65
CA ASP A 32 -15.89 18.43 7.65
C ASP A 32 -17.01 19.20 6.94
N ALA A 33 -18.16 18.53 6.87
CA ALA A 33 -19.40 19.13 6.41
C ALA A 33 -19.89 20.14 7.44
N THR A 34 -19.94 21.42 7.04
CA THR A 34 -20.82 22.41 7.66
C THR A 34 -21.49 23.20 6.55
N GLU A 35 -22.83 23.09 6.48
CA GLU A 35 -23.75 24.09 5.94
C GLU A 35 -23.40 25.48 6.54
N ILE A 36 -23.67 26.65 5.94
CA ILE A 36 -24.96 27.36 5.77
C ILE A 36 -24.72 28.61 4.83
N PRO A 37 -25.67 29.55 4.63
CA PRO A 37 -26.70 29.67 3.58
C PRO A 37 -26.35 30.65 2.44
N GLY A 38 -27.23 30.70 1.43
CA GLY A 38 -27.05 31.45 0.19
C GLY A 38 -26.96 32.96 0.26
N SER A 39 -26.49 33.53 -0.85
CA SER A 39 -26.72 34.92 -1.25
C SER A 39 -26.73 34.99 -2.77
N GLN A 40 -27.83 35.51 -3.30
CA GLN A 40 -28.00 35.87 -4.70
C GLN A 40 -27.06 37.03 -5.03
N HIS A 41 -26.46 37.06 -6.24
CA HIS A 41 -26.53 38.26 -7.09
C HIS A 41 -26.03 38.06 -8.53
N LYS A 42 -26.97 38.32 -9.44
CA LYS A 42 -26.90 38.99 -10.76
C LYS A 42 -25.81 38.64 -11.78
N LEU A 43 -26.33 38.08 -12.88
CA LEU A 43 -25.93 38.35 -14.27
C LEU A 43 -25.69 39.85 -14.54
N THR A 44 -24.58 40.15 -15.21
CA THR A 44 -24.53 41.19 -16.26
C THR A 44 -23.50 40.83 -17.32
N SER A 45 -23.98 40.71 -18.54
CA SER A 45 -23.26 40.78 -19.81
C SER A 45 -22.56 42.13 -19.98
N ASN A 46 -21.37 42.14 -20.58
CA ASN A 46 -21.05 43.17 -21.57
C ASN A 46 -19.93 42.75 -22.52
N SER A 47 -20.30 42.69 -23.80
CA SER A 47 -19.42 42.71 -24.95
C SER A 47 -18.80 44.10 -25.13
N LYS A 48 -17.52 44.18 -25.50
CA LYS A 48 -17.02 45.26 -26.35
C LYS A 48 -15.81 44.79 -27.17
N THR A 49 -15.98 44.93 -28.48
CA THR A 49 -15.06 44.66 -29.57
C THR A 49 -14.00 45.76 -29.66
N SER A 50 -12.73 45.38 -29.89
CA SER A 50 -11.76 46.28 -30.55
C SER A 50 -10.69 45.46 -31.28
N THR A 51 -10.79 45.46 -32.60
CA THR A 51 -9.77 45.08 -33.58
C THR A 51 -8.63 46.11 -33.59
N THR A 52 -7.36 45.69 -33.40
CA THR A 52 -6.24 46.13 -34.23
C THR A 52 -4.98 45.26 -34.07
N SER A 53 -4.42 44.89 -35.24
CA SER A 53 -3.00 44.70 -35.58
C SER A 53 -2.14 43.68 -34.81
N SER A 54 -1.77 42.66 -35.58
CA SER A 54 -0.59 41.80 -35.48
C SER A 54 0.68 42.44 -34.91
N SER A 55 1.23 41.85 -33.86
CA SER A 55 2.68 41.69 -33.71
C SER A 55 2.97 40.42 -32.91
N LYS A 56 4.03 39.72 -33.34
CA LYS A 56 4.46 38.39 -32.87
C LYS A 56 4.79 38.39 -31.39
N THR A 57 4.29 37.42 -30.64
CA THR A 57 5.04 36.79 -29.54
C THR A 57 4.57 35.35 -29.38
N GLY A 58 5.50 34.40 -29.53
CA GLY A 58 5.22 32.97 -29.61
C GLY A 58 4.61 32.43 -28.33
N SER A 59 3.52 31.67 -28.47
CA SER A 59 3.02 30.77 -27.44
C SER A 59 3.97 29.57 -27.33
N GLN A 60 4.82 29.55 -26.32
CA GLN A 60 5.39 28.31 -25.83
C GLN A 60 4.40 27.71 -24.82
N ASN A 61 3.48 26.90 -25.35
CA ASN A 61 2.88 25.82 -24.58
C ASN A 61 3.95 24.74 -24.41
N GLU A 62 4.75 24.82 -23.35
CA GLU A 62 5.57 23.69 -22.91
C GLU A 62 4.72 22.86 -21.95
N ASP A 63 3.95 21.94 -22.54
CA ASP A 63 3.58 20.67 -21.90
C ASP A 63 4.90 19.95 -21.56
N GLU A 64 5.50 20.30 -20.41
CA GLU A 64 6.57 19.48 -19.83
C GLU A 64 5.92 18.20 -19.29
N THR A 65 5.74 17.27 -20.21
CA THR A 65 5.58 15.84 -19.95
C THR A 65 6.59 15.42 -18.89
N PHE A 66 6.16 14.58 -17.93
CA PHE A 66 7.06 13.85 -17.03
C PHE A 66 8.31 13.43 -17.83
N VAL A 67 9.53 13.49 -17.32
CA VAL A 67 10.64 12.82 -18.02
C VAL A 67 10.32 11.34 -17.95
N VAL A 68 9.83 10.82 -19.07
CA VAL A 68 9.20 9.52 -19.09
C VAL A 68 9.99 8.49 -19.84
N THR A 69 9.93 7.29 -19.29
CA THR A 69 10.08 6.05 -20.04
C THR A 69 8.70 5.62 -20.62
N ASP A 70 7.87 6.59 -21.05
CA ASP A 70 6.41 6.46 -21.25
C ASP A 70 6.09 5.58 -22.45
N SER A 71 5.47 4.45 -22.15
CA SER A 71 4.37 3.97 -22.97
C SER A 71 3.07 4.48 -22.37
N THR A 72 2.26 5.19 -23.16
CA THR A 72 0.87 5.44 -22.81
C THR A 72 0.07 4.19 -23.15
N VAL A 73 -0.70 3.68 -22.19
CA VAL A 73 -1.59 2.54 -22.44
C VAL A 73 -3.02 3.05 -22.38
N THR A 74 -3.79 2.77 -23.43
CA THR A 74 -5.24 2.94 -23.37
C THR A 74 -5.82 1.67 -22.75
N LEU A 75 -6.31 1.76 -21.51
CA LEU A 75 -6.96 0.65 -20.81
C LEU A 75 -8.38 0.42 -21.35
N ARG A 76 -8.51 0.24 -22.67
CA ARG A 76 -9.74 -0.26 -23.31
C ARG A 76 -9.63 -1.73 -23.70
N ASN A 77 -8.42 -2.29 -23.69
CA ASN A 77 -8.20 -3.66 -24.13
C ASN A 77 -8.73 -4.65 -23.09
N ASN A 78 -9.88 -5.24 -23.40
CA ASN A 78 -10.36 -6.47 -22.77
C ASN A 78 -9.57 -7.70 -23.22
N ASP A 79 -8.54 -7.51 -24.07
CA ASP A 79 -7.62 -8.53 -24.56
C ASP A 79 -6.53 -8.83 -23.52
N PHE A 80 -6.93 -9.01 -22.27
CA PHE A 80 -6.04 -9.56 -21.26
C PHE A 80 -5.86 -11.06 -21.51
N PRO A 81 -4.68 -11.62 -21.19
CA PRO A 81 -4.50 -13.06 -21.19
C PRO A 81 -5.61 -13.74 -20.38
N LYS A 82 -6.11 -14.88 -20.88
CA LYS A 82 -7.06 -15.74 -20.17
C LYS A 82 -6.42 -17.10 -19.92
N PRO A 83 -5.40 -17.19 -19.05
CA PRO A 83 -4.76 -18.47 -18.77
C PRO A 83 -5.75 -19.42 -18.13
N LYS A 84 -5.56 -20.72 -18.39
CA LYS A 84 -6.32 -21.80 -17.75
C LYS A 84 -5.52 -22.37 -16.58
N GLY A 85 -6.20 -23.05 -15.68
CA GLY A 85 -5.58 -23.79 -14.59
C GLY A 85 -6.15 -23.41 -13.23
N ARG A 86 -5.51 -23.95 -12.18
CA ARG A 86 -5.81 -23.61 -10.78
C ARG A 86 -5.48 -22.14 -10.54
N VAL A 87 -6.43 -21.45 -9.90
CA VAL A 87 -6.30 -20.03 -9.59
C VAL A 87 -6.42 -19.81 -8.09
N ILE A 88 -5.44 -19.12 -7.51
CA ILE A 88 -5.53 -18.57 -6.15
C ILE A 88 -5.77 -17.06 -6.29
N ASN A 89 -6.74 -16.54 -5.55
CA ASN A 89 -7.11 -15.12 -5.57
C ASN A 89 -6.82 -14.53 -4.19
N ILE A 90 -5.97 -13.50 -4.13
CA ILE A 90 -5.53 -12.87 -2.89
C ILE A 90 -5.92 -11.40 -2.91
N MET A 91 -6.67 -10.98 -1.89
CA MET A 91 -7.01 -9.57 -1.71
C MET A 91 -5.87 -8.84 -1.00
N VAL A 92 -5.25 -7.86 -1.66
CA VAL A 92 -4.22 -6.98 -1.10
C VAL A 92 -4.83 -5.61 -0.82
N THR A 93 -4.95 -5.28 0.46
CA THR A 93 -5.62 -4.07 0.93
C THR A 93 -4.64 -3.23 1.73
N GLY A 94 -4.49 -1.97 1.37
CA GLY A 94 -3.92 -1.02 2.31
C GLY A 94 -5.01 -0.31 3.10
N VAL A 95 -4.76 -0.06 4.37
CA VAL A 95 -5.71 0.61 5.26
C VAL A 95 -5.18 1.98 5.69
N ASP A 96 -6.03 3.01 5.59
CA ASP A 96 -5.76 4.28 6.27
C ASP A 96 -6.00 4.10 7.76
N SER A 97 -4.90 3.88 8.48
CA SER A 97 -4.90 3.84 9.93
C SER A 97 -3.84 4.80 10.45
N ARG A 98 -4.29 6.01 10.81
CA ARG A 98 -3.45 7.02 11.47
C ARG A 98 -3.00 6.52 12.84
N LEU A 99 -1.96 7.12 13.41
CA LEU A 99 -1.37 6.67 14.68
C LEU A 99 -2.44 6.57 15.78
N GLY A 100 -2.73 5.34 16.23
CA GLY A 100 -3.72 5.05 17.27
C GLY A 100 -5.19 5.05 16.81
N ASP A 101 -5.47 5.37 15.54
CA ASP A 101 -6.82 5.34 14.98
C ASP A 101 -7.31 3.91 14.75
N ASN A 102 -8.55 3.64 15.15
CA ASN A 102 -9.21 2.35 15.01
C ASN A 102 -9.89 2.17 13.65
N THR A 103 -10.04 3.26 12.89
CA THR A 103 -10.65 3.23 11.57
C THR A 103 -9.73 2.51 10.58
N MET A 104 -10.33 1.80 9.62
CA MET A 104 -9.63 0.98 8.63
C MET A 104 -10.23 1.21 7.24
N HIS A 105 -10.13 2.43 6.74
CA HIS A 105 -10.57 2.74 5.37
C HIS A 105 -9.68 2.03 4.35
N ALA A 106 -10.27 1.35 3.37
CA ALA A 106 -9.55 0.60 2.34
C ALA A 106 -9.16 1.52 1.17
N ASP A 107 -8.02 2.19 1.30
CA ASP A 107 -7.62 3.29 0.41
C ASP A 107 -6.97 2.85 -0.91
N ALA A 108 -6.54 1.60 -0.95
CA ALA A 108 -6.08 0.92 -2.14
C ALA A 108 -6.34 -0.57 -2.05
N ASN A 109 -6.77 -1.07 -3.19
CA ASN A 109 -7.53 -2.30 -3.31
C ASN A 109 -7.00 -3.02 -4.55
N HIS A 110 -6.30 -4.13 -4.35
CA HIS A 110 -5.75 -4.93 -5.44
C HIS A 110 -6.14 -6.40 -5.25
N LEU A 111 -6.92 -6.95 -6.17
CA LEU A 111 -7.16 -8.38 -6.23
C LEU A 111 -6.09 -9.02 -7.13
N VAL A 112 -5.20 -9.80 -6.54
CA VAL A 112 -4.11 -10.47 -7.25
C VAL A 112 -4.49 -11.92 -7.49
N ARG A 113 -4.48 -12.34 -8.75
CA ARG A 113 -4.89 -13.69 -9.18
C ARG A 113 -3.69 -14.43 -9.73
N PHE A 114 -3.49 -15.63 -9.22
CA PHE A 114 -2.34 -16.47 -9.48
C PHE A 114 -2.77 -17.71 -10.24
N PHE A 115 -2.46 -17.78 -11.52
CA PHE A 115 -2.71 -18.93 -12.37
C PHE A 115 -1.53 -19.88 -12.27
N LEU A 116 -1.63 -20.86 -11.36
CA LEU A 116 -0.49 -21.65 -10.90
C LEU A 116 0.10 -22.51 -12.02
N ASP A 117 -0.77 -23.17 -12.79
CA ASP A 117 -0.34 -24.12 -13.81
C ASP A 117 0.29 -23.43 -15.03
N SER A 118 -0.04 -22.15 -15.25
CA SER A 118 0.51 -21.34 -16.33
C SER A 118 1.56 -20.34 -15.86
N GLY A 119 1.91 -20.31 -14.56
CA GLY A 119 2.82 -19.30 -13.99
C GLY A 119 2.44 -17.86 -14.35
N CYS A 120 1.14 -17.54 -14.40
CA CYS A 120 0.65 -16.21 -14.80
C CYS A 120 0.00 -15.48 -13.64
N VAL A 121 -0.02 -14.15 -13.71
CA VAL A 121 -0.51 -13.30 -12.64
C VAL A 121 -1.33 -12.13 -13.17
N GLU A 122 -2.54 -11.95 -12.66
CA GLU A 122 -3.36 -10.77 -12.92
C GLU A 122 -3.44 -9.89 -11.68
N ILE A 123 -3.17 -8.59 -11.83
CA ILE A 123 -3.44 -7.59 -10.79
C ILE A 123 -4.66 -6.78 -11.22
N ILE A 124 -5.72 -6.86 -10.43
CA ILE A 124 -6.94 -6.07 -10.63
C ILE A 124 -6.94 -4.95 -9.60
N SER A 125 -6.63 -3.75 -10.06
CA SER A 125 -6.57 -2.53 -9.27
C SER A 125 -7.95 -1.84 -9.23
N ILE A 126 -8.46 -1.52 -8.04
CA ILE A 126 -9.81 -0.99 -7.84
C ILE A 126 -9.75 0.38 -7.15
N PRO A 127 -10.25 1.46 -7.80
CA PRO A 127 -10.28 2.79 -7.21
C PRO A 127 -11.07 2.83 -5.90
N ARG A 128 -10.57 3.60 -4.94
CA ARG A 128 -11.16 3.67 -3.59
C ARG A 128 -12.57 4.27 -3.57
N ASP A 129 -12.84 5.14 -4.56
CA ASP A 129 -14.10 5.86 -4.74
C ASP A 129 -15.11 5.05 -5.58
N THR A 130 -14.79 3.81 -5.96
CA THR A 130 -15.75 2.91 -6.64
C THR A 130 -16.98 2.75 -5.75
N TYR A 131 -18.17 2.91 -6.33
CA TYR A 131 -19.42 2.76 -5.59
C TYR A 131 -19.54 1.36 -4.99
N ALA A 132 -19.89 1.31 -3.71
CA ALA A 132 -20.22 0.08 -2.98
C ALA A 132 -21.02 0.45 -1.73
N ASP A 133 -22.00 -0.37 -1.36
CA ASP A 133 -22.81 -0.13 -0.17
C ASP A 133 -21.96 -0.23 1.12
N ALA A 134 -21.66 0.93 1.71
CA ALA A 134 -20.95 1.05 2.98
C ALA A 134 -21.93 1.24 4.16
N GLY A 135 -23.24 1.22 3.91
CA GLY A 135 -24.30 1.38 4.88
C GLY A 135 -24.65 2.81 5.24
N PHE A 136 -24.27 3.76 4.41
CA PHE A 136 -24.71 5.13 4.55
C PHE A 136 -25.96 5.40 3.73
N ASP A 137 -26.66 6.49 4.08
CA ASP A 137 -27.70 7.04 3.22
C ASP A 137 -27.09 7.50 1.88
N ASP A 138 -27.75 7.20 0.77
CA ASP A 138 -27.25 7.51 -0.58
C ASP A 138 -27.04 9.01 -0.81
N THR A 139 -27.72 9.88 -0.06
CA THR A 139 -27.54 11.34 -0.11
C THR A 139 -26.17 11.81 0.40
N THR A 140 -25.45 10.97 1.15
CA THR A 140 -24.16 11.33 1.78
C THR A 140 -22.96 11.25 0.84
N ASN A 141 -23.08 10.58 -0.32
CA ASN A 141 -21.95 10.21 -1.19
C ASN A 141 -20.86 9.37 -0.49
N LEU A 142 -21.16 8.74 0.66
CA LEU A 142 -20.20 7.93 1.43
C LEU A 142 -20.25 6.43 1.08
N ASN A 143 -21.17 5.99 0.22
CA ASN A 143 -21.26 4.63 -0.31
C ASN A 143 -20.15 4.38 -1.35
N LYS A 144 -18.92 4.26 -0.83
CA LYS A 144 -17.69 4.04 -1.57
C LYS A 144 -16.93 2.85 -0.98
N LEU A 145 -16.21 2.13 -1.83
CA LEU A 145 -15.45 0.93 -1.46
C LEU A 145 -14.49 1.17 -0.27
N THR A 146 -13.84 2.34 -0.23
CA THR A 146 -12.97 2.77 0.89
C THR A 146 -13.64 2.69 2.26
N ASN A 147 -14.95 2.91 2.34
CA ASN A 147 -15.68 2.92 3.59
C ASN A 147 -16.26 1.55 3.97
N VAL A 148 -16.44 0.64 3.01
CA VAL A 148 -17.05 -0.68 3.28
C VAL A 148 -16.24 -1.46 4.31
N ARG A 149 -14.90 -1.45 4.20
CA ARG A 149 -14.02 -2.17 5.12
C ARG A 149 -14.11 -1.66 6.56
N ALA A 150 -14.24 -0.34 6.73
CA ALA A 150 -14.35 0.31 8.04
C ALA A 150 -15.75 0.10 8.65
N ASN A 151 -16.80 0.20 7.84
CA ASN A 151 -18.18 0.25 8.32
C ASN A 151 -18.88 -1.11 8.40
N ARG A 152 -18.64 -1.97 7.41
CA ARG A 152 -19.36 -3.25 7.24
C ARG A 152 -18.45 -4.47 7.45
N GLY A 153 -17.17 -4.23 7.74
CA GLY A 153 -16.17 -5.26 8.01
C GLY A 153 -15.62 -5.95 6.75
N ARG A 154 -14.61 -6.80 6.97
CA ARG A 154 -13.83 -7.46 5.91
C ARG A 154 -14.66 -8.36 4.99
N ASN A 155 -15.59 -9.14 5.54
CA ASN A 155 -16.40 -10.07 4.75
C ASN A 155 -17.30 -9.35 3.74
N THR A 156 -17.95 -8.27 4.15
CA THR A 156 -18.79 -7.45 3.25
C THR A 156 -17.93 -6.75 2.21
N TYR A 157 -16.77 -6.23 2.63
CA TYR A 157 -15.78 -5.65 1.72
C TYR A 157 -15.32 -6.65 0.64
N HIS A 158 -14.98 -7.89 1.00
CA HIS A 158 -14.60 -8.92 0.03
C HIS A 158 -15.73 -9.27 -0.95
N LYS A 159 -16.99 -9.30 -0.50
CA LYS A 159 -18.14 -9.49 -1.39
C LYS A 159 -18.25 -8.37 -2.42
N ALA A 160 -18.14 -7.11 -1.98
CA ALA A 160 -18.14 -5.96 -2.88
C ALA A 160 -16.98 -6.03 -3.90
N ILE A 161 -15.78 -6.45 -3.48
CA ILE A 161 -14.66 -6.69 -4.41
C ILE A 161 -15.02 -7.76 -5.44
N SER A 162 -15.59 -8.89 -5.02
CA SER A 162 -16.00 -9.95 -5.94
C SER A 162 -17.06 -9.50 -6.93
N GLU A 163 -18.01 -8.67 -6.51
CA GLU A 163 -19.03 -8.07 -7.38
C GLU A 163 -18.42 -7.10 -8.40
N ILE A 164 -17.57 -6.17 -7.95
CA ILE A 164 -16.89 -5.19 -8.81
C ILE A 164 -15.99 -5.88 -9.86
N THR A 165 -15.30 -6.94 -9.45
CA THR A 165 -14.29 -7.60 -10.29
C THR A 165 -14.84 -8.75 -11.12
N GLY A 166 -16.01 -9.29 -10.76
CA GLY A 166 -16.54 -10.55 -11.28
C GLY A 166 -15.73 -11.77 -10.89
N VAL A 167 -14.88 -11.68 -9.85
CA VAL A 167 -13.96 -12.76 -9.44
C VAL A 167 -14.33 -13.26 -8.05
N SER A 168 -14.64 -14.55 -7.97
CA SER A 168 -14.88 -15.26 -6.70
C SER A 168 -14.35 -16.70 -6.77
N PRO A 169 -13.97 -17.31 -5.65
CA PRO A 169 -13.86 -16.71 -4.31
C PRO A 169 -12.55 -15.93 -4.12
N ILE A 170 -12.51 -15.03 -3.14
CA ILE A 170 -11.26 -14.51 -2.57
C ILE A 170 -10.77 -15.58 -1.58
N HIS A 171 -9.60 -16.18 -1.85
CA HIS A 171 -9.09 -17.33 -1.10
C HIS A 171 -8.30 -16.90 0.13
N HIS A 172 -7.53 -15.82 -0.01
CA HIS A 172 -6.68 -15.26 1.04
C HIS A 172 -6.72 -13.73 1.02
N TRP A 173 -6.24 -13.10 2.07
CA TRP A 173 -6.17 -11.64 2.17
C TRP A 173 -4.96 -11.18 2.94
N VAL A 174 -4.49 -9.99 2.60
CA VAL A 174 -3.43 -9.27 3.29
C VAL A 174 -3.84 -7.80 3.47
N GLU A 175 -3.68 -7.31 4.70
CA GLU A 175 -3.94 -5.94 5.12
C GLU A 175 -2.70 -5.31 5.75
N PHE A 176 -2.40 -4.06 5.40
CA PHE A 176 -1.34 -3.28 6.05
C PHE A 176 -1.64 -1.77 5.99
N GLY A 177 -1.24 -1.05 7.03
CA GLY A 177 -1.26 0.41 7.07
C GLY A 177 0.07 1.05 6.67
N PHE A 178 0.17 2.37 6.87
CA PHE A 178 1.34 3.16 6.47
C PHE A 178 2.68 2.66 7.02
N SER A 179 2.76 2.38 8.32
CA SER A 179 4.04 1.96 8.93
C SER A 179 4.51 0.63 8.37
N GLN A 180 3.57 -0.29 8.17
CA GLN A 180 3.84 -1.62 7.62
C GLN A 180 4.25 -1.49 6.15
N ALA A 181 3.60 -0.63 5.37
CA ALA A 181 4.01 -0.31 3.99
C ALA A 181 5.46 0.21 3.90
N ILE A 182 5.91 1.05 4.84
CA ILE A 182 7.32 1.48 4.89
C ILE A 182 8.25 0.29 5.14
N GLY A 183 7.97 -0.54 6.15
CA GLY A 183 8.78 -1.72 6.44
C GLY A 183 8.85 -2.69 5.25
N LEU A 184 7.74 -2.86 4.56
CA LEU A 184 7.64 -3.66 3.34
C LEU A 184 8.46 -3.09 2.19
N LEU A 185 8.42 -1.77 1.96
CA LEU A 185 9.27 -1.11 0.97
C LEU A 185 10.76 -1.30 1.26
N GLU A 186 11.17 -1.26 2.53
CA GLU A 186 12.55 -1.55 2.91
C GLU A 186 12.95 -3.00 2.56
N ILE A 187 12.07 -3.98 2.82
CA ILE A 187 12.28 -5.39 2.47
C ILE A 187 12.41 -5.56 0.95
N LEU A 188 11.65 -4.79 0.16
CA LEU A 188 11.66 -4.83 -1.30
C LEU A 188 12.84 -4.07 -1.94
N GLY A 189 13.79 -3.59 -1.14
CA GLY A 189 15.01 -2.92 -1.62
C GLY A 189 14.92 -1.39 -1.75
N TYR A 190 13.84 -0.76 -1.25
CA TYR A 190 13.68 0.71 -1.23
C TYR A 190 14.13 1.32 0.10
N LYS A 191 15.08 0.69 0.79
CA LYS A 191 15.50 1.09 2.13
C LYS A 191 15.85 2.58 2.26
N GLU A 192 16.55 3.13 1.28
CA GLU A 192 17.04 4.51 1.29
C GLU A 192 15.96 5.54 0.92
N ASN A 193 14.84 5.11 0.33
CA ASN A 193 13.80 6.00 -0.19
C ASN A 193 12.38 5.49 0.05
N ALA A 194 12.15 4.62 1.04
CA ALA A 194 10.84 4.04 1.32
C ALA A 194 9.74 5.09 1.57
N PRO A 195 9.96 6.14 2.40
CA PRO A 195 8.96 7.20 2.56
C PRO A 195 8.64 7.96 1.26
N SER A 196 9.66 8.23 0.45
CA SER A 196 9.50 8.90 -0.85
C SER A 196 8.76 8.02 -1.86
N THR A 197 9.07 6.73 -1.89
CA THR A 197 8.38 5.73 -2.70
C THR A 197 6.90 5.69 -2.34
N LEU A 198 6.59 5.64 -1.05
CA LEU A 198 5.22 5.65 -0.55
C LEU A 198 4.49 6.95 -0.92
N ARG A 199 5.17 8.11 -0.86
CA ARG A 199 4.61 9.40 -1.31
C ARG A 199 4.26 9.38 -2.80
N VAL A 200 5.12 8.81 -3.64
CA VAL A 200 4.85 8.66 -5.08
C VAL A 200 3.60 7.80 -5.29
N LEU A 201 3.52 6.63 -4.66
CA LEU A 201 2.37 5.72 -4.78
C LEU A 201 1.06 6.28 -4.22
N ARG A 202 1.14 7.24 -3.30
CA ARG A 202 0.00 7.94 -2.70
C ARG A 202 -0.52 9.08 -3.56
N SER A 203 0.31 9.68 -4.40
CA SER A 203 -0.03 10.92 -5.09
C SER A 203 -1.26 10.74 -6.00
N ARG A 204 -2.26 11.62 -5.84
CA ARG A 204 -3.46 11.68 -6.69
C ARG A 204 -3.44 12.96 -7.51
N GLN A 205 -3.32 14.08 -6.80
CA GLN A 205 -3.45 15.44 -7.32
C GLN A 205 -2.36 15.80 -8.32
N ALA A 206 -1.20 15.14 -8.27
CA ALA A 206 -0.12 15.38 -9.23
C ALA A 206 -0.39 14.75 -10.61
N TYR A 207 -1.35 13.83 -10.71
CA TYR A 207 -1.66 13.09 -11.94
C TYR A 207 -2.95 13.61 -12.59
N SER A 208 -2.93 13.77 -13.91
CA SER A 208 -4.08 14.27 -14.69
C SER A 208 -5.30 13.33 -14.62
N ALA A 209 -5.07 12.01 -14.58
CA ALA A 209 -6.12 10.99 -14.40
C ALA A 209 -6.42 10.67 -12.92
N GLY A 210 -5.92 11.50 -11.98
CA GLY A 210 -6.28 11.47 -10.56
C GLY A 210 -6.15 10.09 -9.92
N ASP A 211 -7.22 9.64 -9.27
CA ASP A 211 -7.25 8.36 -8.53
C ASP A 211 -7.00 7.14 -9.43
N TYR A 212 -7.47 7.19 -10.67
CA TYR A 212 -7.28 6.07 -11.60
C TYR A 212 -5.81 5.89 -11.98
N GLN A 213 -5.08 6.99 -12.24
CA GLN A 213 -3.64 6.91 -12.45
C GLN A 213 -2.92 6.43 -11.21
N ARG A 214 -3.31 6.93 -10.03
CA ARG A 214 -2.75 6.46 -8.76
C ARG A 214 -2.91 4.94 -8.65
N VAL A 215 -4.11 4.42 -8.83
CA VAL A 215 -4.43 2.99 -8.61
C VAL A 215 -3.82 2.09 -9.69
N TYR A 216 -3.62 2.61 -10.90
CA TYR A 216 -2.82 1.96 -11.92
C TYR A 216 -1.33 1.93 -11.58
N ASN A 217 -0.74 3.05 -11.12
CA ASN A 217 0.65 3.14 -10.68
C ASN A 217 0.96 2.14 -9.57
N GLN A 218 0.02 2.01 -8.64
CA GLN A 218 0.06 1.08 -7.54
C GLN A 218 0.13 -0.37 -8.05
N GLY A 219 -0.75 -0.75 -8.99
CA GLY A 219 -0.68 -2.06 -9.65
C GLY A 219 0.61 -2.29 -10.43
N GLN A 220 1.11 -1.26 -11.14
CA GLN A 220 2.37 -1.33 -11.89
C GLN A 220 3.58 -1.46 -10.96
N PHE A 221 3.56 -0.80 -9.80
CA PHE A 221 4.57 -0.97 -8.78
C PHE A 221 4.60 -2.42 -8.28
N ILE A 222 3.43 -3.00 -7.94
CA ILE A 222 3.32 -4.39 -7.50
C ILE A 222 3.92 -5.31 -8.58
N ARG A 223 3.51 -5.14 -9.84
CA ARG A 223 4.04 -5.88 -11.00
C ARG A 223 5.57 -5.81 -11.09
N GLN A 224 6.14 -4.60 -11.03
CA GLN A 224 7.59 -4.42 -11.15
C GLN A 224 8.36 -4.96 -9.95
N ALA A 225 7.80 -4.84 -8.74
CA ALA A 225 8.36 -5.46 -7.55
C ALA A 225 8.43 -6.98 -7.73
N MET A 226 7.35 -7.61 -8.22
CA MET A 226 7.29 -9.06 -8.46
C MET A 226 8.38 -9.50 -9.42
N LEU A 227 8.47 -8.86 -10.57
CA LEU A 227 9.48 -9.19 -11.58
C LEU A 227 10.92 -8.96 -11.11
N ARG A 228 11.15 -8.00 -10.22
CA ARG A 228 12.50 -7.70 -9.70
C ARG A 228 12.95 -8.74 -8.68
N ASN A 229 12.10 -9.07 -7.72
CA ASN A 229 12.48 -9.94 -6.61
C ASN A 229 12.24 -11.43 -6.90
N VAL A 230 11.56 -11.75 -8.01
CA VAL A 230 11.34 -13.15 -8.43
C VAL A 230 12.66 -13.93 -8.56
N LYS A 231 13.77 -13.26 -8.85
CA LYS A 231 15.07 -13.89 -9.07
C LYS A 231 15.85 -14.15 -7.79
N HIS A 232 15.48 -13.46 -6.71
CA HIS A 232 16.22 -13.46 -5.46
C HIS A 232 15.54 -14.24 -4.37
N ALA A 233 14.22 -14.44 -4.47
CA ALA A 233 13.56 -14.94 -3.30
C ALA A 233 13.88 -16.44 -3.03
N ASP A 234 14.55 -17.12 -3.96
CA ASP A 234 15.08 -18.47 -3.78
C ASP A 234 16.29 -18.60 -2.81
N ASP A 235 16.79 -17.48 -2.31
CA ASP A 235 17.93 -17.44 -1.39
C ASP A 235 17.51 -17.27 0.08
N MET A 236 18.49 -17.41 0.97
CA MET A 236 18.30 -17.22 2.41
C MET A 236 17.75 -15.83 2.76
N LEU A 237 18.05 -14.81 1.95
CA LEU A 237 17.52 -13.45 2.14
C LEU A 237 16.04 -13.39 1.74
N GLY A 238 15.63 -14.13 0.73
CA GLY A 238 14.23 -14.37 0.37
C GLY A 238 13.45 -14.99 1.53
N ASP A 239 13.94 -16.08 2.11
CA ASP A 239 13.29 -16.70 3.26
C ASP A 239 13.14 -15.76 4.46
N LEU A 240 14.20 -15.03 4.77
CA LEU A 240 14.21 -14.03 5.82
C LEU A 240 13.20 -12.92 5.52
N ALA A 241 13.15 -12.46 4.28
CA ALA A 241 12.22 -11.42 3.83
C ALA A 241 10.75 -11.88 3.94
N LEU A 242 10.43 -13.15 3.69
CA LEU A 242 9.05 -13.66 3.84
C LEU A 242 8.61 -13.70 5.28
N ARG A 243 9.48 -14.19 6.15
CA ARG A 243 9.22 -14.20 7.59
C ARG A 243 9.03 -12.77 8.09
N ALA A 244 9.91 -11.85 7.69
CA ALA A 244 9.80 -10.44 8.06
C ALA A 244 8.52 -9.79 7.54
N ALA A 245 8.12 -10.06 6.30
CA ALA A 245 6.90 -9.52 5.70
C ALA A 245 5.65 -10.04 6.42
N LEU A 246 5.56 -11.35 6.69
CA LEU A 246 4.43 -11.96 7.41
C LEU A 246 4.32 -11.46 8.86
N MET A 247 5.42 -11.06 9.49
CA MET A 247 5.40 -10.48 10.84
C MET A 247 4.85 -9.05 10.91
N ILE A 248 4.88 -8.31 9.79
CA ILE A 248 4.45 -6.91 9.75
C ILE A 248 3.05 -6.75 9.16
N VAL A 249 2.59 -7.62 8.27
CA VAL A 249 1.22 -7.53 7.70
C VAL A 249 0.19 -8.28 8.55
N ASP A 250 -1.09 -7.93 8.39
CA ASP A 250 -2.21 -8.76 8.86
C ASP A 250 -2.66 -9.67 7.70
N THR A 251 -2.72 -10.97 7.91
CA THR A 251 -3.07 -11.95 6.86
C THR A 251 -3.56 -13.26 7.45
N ASP A 252 -4.32 -14.02 6.66
CA ASP A 252 -4.66 -15.42 6.92
C ASP A 252 -3.68 -16.43 6.31
N MET A 253 -2.63 -15.97 5.62
CA MET A 253 -1.64 -16.84 5.00
C MET A 253 -0.52 -17.25 5.96
N SER A 254 -0.16 -18.53 5.94
CA SER A 254 1.05 -19.04 6.58
C SER A 254 2.27 -18.91 5.67
N TYR A 255 3.46 -19.01 6.26
CA TYR A 255 4.72 -19.10 5.52
C TYR A 255 4.68 -20.26 4.50
N ASP A 256 4.20 -21.44 4.89
CA ASP A 256 4.12 -22.61 4.01
C ASP A 256 3.17 -22.39 2.83
N GLN A 257 2.04 -21.70 3.05
CA GLN A 257 1.11 -21.35 1.97
C GLN A 257 1.74 -20.37 0.97
N CYS A 258 2.46 -19.36 1.48
CA CYS A 258 3.24 -18.46 0.64
C CYS A 258 4.34 -19.22 -0.13
N SER A 259 5.12 -20.06 0.53
CA SER A 259 6.15 -20.90 -0.08
C SER A 259 5.58 -21.81 -1.17
N THR A 260 4.44 -22.45 -0.93
CA THR A 260 3.84 -23.38 -1.89
C THR A 260 3.28 -22.66 -3.12
N LEU A 261 2.57 -21.54 -2.90
CA LEU A 261 2.02 -20.70 -3.97
C LEU A 261 3.11 -20.32 -4.97
N LEU A 262 4.26 -20.03 -4.41
CA LEU A 262 5.41 -19.53 -5.10
C LEU A 262 6.14 -20.56 -5.94
N GLU A 263 6.47 -21.68 -5.32
CA GLU A 263 7.09 -22.81 -5.99
C GLU A 263 6.25 -23.20 -7.20
N ALA A 264 4.92 -23.16 -7.07
CA ALA A 264 4.01 -23.41 -8.18
C ALA A 264 4.12 -22.36 -9.30
N LEU A 265 4.20 -21.06 -8.98
CA LEU A 265 4.37 -20.01 -9.99
C LEU A 265 5.70 -20.11 -10.75
N VAL A 266 6.80 -20.33 -10.02
CA VAL A 266 8.15 -20.49 -10.59
C VAL A 266 8.19 -21.75 -11.45
N ALA A 267 7.64 -22.86 -10.96
CA ALA A 267 7.51 -24.08 -11.75
C ALA A 267 6.66 -23.90 -13.01
N GLY A 268 5.66 -23.00 -12.97
CA GLY A 268 4.86 -22.58 -14.12
C GLY A 268 5.56 -21.62 -15.10
N GLY A 269 6.82 -21.23 -14.83
CA GLY A 269 7.64 -20.37 -15.67
C GLY A 269 7.43 -18.87 -15.46
N PHE A 270 6.90 -18.44 -14.30
CA PHE A 270 6.67 -17.03 -14.01
C PHE A 270 7.96 -16.17 -14.13
N SER A 271 9.10 -16.71 -13.71
CA SER A 271 10.42 -16.04 -13.75
C SER A 271 10.94 -15.77 -15.16
N ASP A 272 10.40 -16.45 -16.17
CA ASP A 272 11.02 -16.56 -17.48
C ASP A 272 10.56 -15.45 -18.43
N ASP A 273 9.39 -14.86 -18.18
CA ASP A 273 8.78 -13.87 -19.08
C ASP A 273 7.96 -12.81 -18.32
N ALA A 274 8.36 -11.54 -18.50
CA ALA A 274 7.68 -10.39 -17.91
C ALA A 274 6.26 -10.14 -18.45
N SER A 275 5.87 -10.78 -19.55
CA SER A 275 4.51 -10.73 -20.12
C SER A 275 3.50 -11.57 -19.31
N ARG A 276 3.99 -12.47 -18.44
CA ARG A 276 3.15 -13.35 -17.59
C ARG A 276 2.43 -12.62 -16.47
N ILE A 277 2.66 -11.32 -16.33
CA ILE A 277 1.99 -10.47 -15.37
C ILE A 277 1.48 -9.19 -16.00
N TRP A 278 0.23 -8.87 -15.72
CA TRP A 278 -0.43 -7.67 -16.22
C TRP A 278 -1.27 -7.00 -15.13
N VAL A 279 -1.56 -5.72 -15.36
CA VAL A 279 -2.38 -4.88 -14.49
C VAL A 279 -3.61 -4.46 -15.28
N ARG A 280 -4.78 -4.57 -14.66
CA ARG A 280 -6.02 -3.99 -15.17
C ARG A 280 -6.76 -3.23 -14.08
N LEU A 281 -7.65 -2.34 -14.50
CA LEU A 281 -8.55 -1.61 -13.60
C LEU A 281 -9.93 -2.26 -13.57
N ALA A 282 -10.57 -2.22 -12.41
CA ALA A 282 -11.99 -2.48 -12.25
C ALA A 282 -12.64 -1.36 -11.42
N PRO A 283 -13.77 -0.76 -11.83
CA PRO A 283 -14.46 -0.99 -13.11
C PRO A 283 -13.60 -0.56 -14.31
N SER A 284 -13.84 -1.18 -15.48
CA SER A 284 -13.12 -0.85 -16.71
C SER A 284 -13.47 0.57 -17.16
N MET A 285 -12.47 1.42 -17.37
CA MET A 285 -12.66 2.78 -17.87
C MET A 285 -11.72 3.08 -19.03
N ILE A 286 -12.22 3.83 -20.01
CA ILE A 286 -11.40 4.33 -21.12
C ILE A 286 -10.61 5.54 -20.62
N THR A 287 -9.36 5.33 -20.23
CA THR A 287 -8.45 6.42 -19.87
C THR A 287 -7.04 6.07 -20.33
N ARG A 288 -6.33 7.08 -20.84
CA ARG A 288 -4.90 6.95 -21.15
C ARG A 288 -4.13 7.03 -19.84
N MET A 289 -3.44 5.95 -19.49
CA MET A 289 -2.58 5.92 -18.32
C MET A 289 -1.12 6.05 -18.73
N GLN A 290 -0.38 6.82 -17.95
CA GLN A 290 1.08 6.85 -18.02
C GLN A 290 1.64 5.61 -17.32
N THR A 291 2.71 5.04 -17.85
CA THR A 291 3.37 3.87 -17.26
C THR A 291 4.75 4.27 -16.77
N PHE A 292 4.91 4.32 -15.45
CA PHE A 292 6.18 4.72 -14.82
C PHE A 292 7.05 3.51 -14.47
N SER A 293 8.37 3.66 -14.58
CA SER A 293 9.32 2.78 -13.90
C SER A 293 9.38 3.13 -12.41
N PHE A 294 9.38 2.13 -11.53
CA PHE A 294 9.54 2.32 -10.08
C PHE A 294 10.90 1.80 -9.61
N ASP A 295 11.96 2.00 -10.38
CA ASP A 295 13.32 1.86 -9.84
C ASP A 295 13.67 3.02 -8.89
N SER A 296 14.64 2.80 -8.01
CA SER A 296 14.98 3.76 -6.94
C SER A 296 15.45 5.12 -7.48
N ALA A 297 16.10 5.15 -8.65
CA ALA A 297 16.55 6.39 -9.28
C ALA A 297 15.36 7.19 -9.82
N ASN A 298 14.44 6.52 -10.53
CA ASN A 298 13.26 7.16 -11.08
C ASN A 298 12.30 7.67 -9.99
N ILE A 299 12.22 6.99 -8.85
CA ILE A 299 11.41 7.45 -7.70
C ILE A 299 11.85 8.82 -7.20
N VAL A 300 13.15 9.10 -7.18
CA VAL A 300 13.66 10.42 -6.78
C VAL A 300 13.20 11.50 -7.76
N ALA A 301 13.26 11.21 -9.06
CA ALA A 301 12.78 12.11 -10.10
C ALA A 301 11.26 12.33 -10.02
N LEU A 302 10.46 11.26 -9.88
CA LEU A 302 9.01 11.33 -9.73
C LEU A 302 8.61 12.13 -8.48
N ASN A 303 9.27 11.91 -7.35
CA ASN A 303 8.99 12.63 -6.11
C ASN A 303 9.25 14.14 -6.27
N LYS A 304 10.35 14.52 -6.95
CA LYS A 304 10.66 15.94 -7.24
C LYS A 304 9.62 16.58 -8.16
N GLN A 305 9.15 15.85 -9.18
CA GLN A 305 8.10 16.33 -10.10
C GLN A 305 6.74 16.48 -9.40
N ILE A 306 6.39 15.52 -8.53
CA ILE A 306 5.19 15.58 -7.69
C ILE A 306 5.24 16.82 -6.78
N GLU A 307 6.36 17.04 -6.10
CA GLU A 307 6.54 18.20 -5.24
C GLU A 307 6.41 19.52 -6.02
N HIS A 308 6.99 19.60 -7.21
CA HIS A 308 6.86 20.78 -8.07
C HIS A 308 5.41 21.05 -8.48
N ARG A 309 4.65 20.01 -8.87
CA ARG A 309 3.23 20.15 -9.24
C ARG A 309 2.36 20.54 -8.06
N ILE A 310 2.55 19.93 -6.89
CA ILE A 310 1.79 20.26 -5.67
C ILE A 310 2.01 21.74 -5.31
N LYS A 311 3.26 22.21 -5.35
CA LYS A 311 3.59 23.63 -5.13
C LYS A 311 2.92 24.54 -6.14
N LYS A 312 2.95 24.19 -7.43
CA LYS A 312 2.32 24.98 -8.51
C LYS A 312 0.79 25.05 -8.36
N LEU A 313 0.17 23.99 -7.86
CA LEU A 313 -1.27 23.93 -7.60
C LEU A 313 -1.69 24.69 -6.33
N GLY A 314 -0.73 25.26 -5.57
CA GLY A 314 -1.03 26.00 -4.34
C GLY A 314 -1.60 25.12 -3.21
N LEU A 315 -1.44 23.80 -3.31
CA LEU A 315 -1.96 22.82 -2.34
C LEU A 315 -1.10 22.75 -1.07
N ASP A 316 0.08 23.38 -1.06
CA ASP A 316 0.95 23.53 0.11
C ASP A 316 0.53 24.72 0.99
N SER A 317 -0.77 24.88 1.27
CA SER A 317 -1.29 26.01 2.05
C SER A 317 -1.48 25.70 3.53
N VAL A 318 -0.53 25.02 4.19
CA VAL A 318 -0.44 25.12 5.66
C VAL A 318 1.00 25.02 6.15
N LYS A 319 1.55 26.14 6.63
CA LYS A 319 2.69 26.11 7.56
C LYS A 319 2.17 25.73 8.94
N ILE A 320 2.01 24.44 9.21
CA ILE A 320 1.90 23.98 10.59
C ILE A 320 3.33 23.68 11.04
N THR A 321 3.75 24.30 12.15
CA THR A 321 4.80 23.74 13.00
C THR A 321 4.28 22.40 13.54
N GLU A 322 4.21 21.41 12.65
CA GLU A 322 3.57 20.13 12.89
C GLU A 322 4.51 19.31 13.77
N GLU A 323 4.02 18.93 14.95
CA GLU A 323 4.69 17.93 15.79
C GLU A 323 5.01 16.72 14.90
N THR A 324 6.29 16.36 14.80
CA THR A 324 6.74 15.26 13.94
C THR A 324 6.08 13.96 14.37
N TYR A 325 5.89 13.02 13.44
CA TYR A 325 5.31 11.70 13.76
C TYR A 325 6.03 11.03 14.93
N GLU A 326 7.37 11.13 14.95
CA GLU A 326 8.20 10.56 16.00
C GLU A 326 7.99 11.24 17.36
N ALA A 327 7.81 12.56 17.40
CA ALA A 327 7.48 13.28 18.63
C ALA A 327 6.11 12.82 19.18
N ARG A 328 5.10 12.67 18.31
CA ARG A 328 3.78 12.15 18.71
C ARG A 328 3.87 10.73 19.25
N LEU A 329 4.61 9.85 18.57
CA LEU A 329 4.83 8.47 19.02
C LEU A 329 5.55 8.44 20.37
N ASN A 330 6.59 9.25 20.55
CA ASN A 330 7.33 9.32 21.80
C ASN A 330 6.45 9.80 22.96
N LYS A 331 5.64 10.85 22.73
CA LYS A 331 4.70 11.38 23.72
C LYS A 331 3.67 10.34 24.12
N LEU A 332 3.11 9.62 23.15
CA LEU A 332 2.16 8.54 23.39
C LEU A 332 2.77 7.43 24.26
N ILE A 333 3.98 6.96 23.92
CA ILE A 333 4.68 5.92 24.69
C ILE A 333 5.02 6.41 26.09
N ALA A 334 5.58 7.62 26.23
CA ALA A 334 5.97 8.18 27.52
C ALA A 334 4.76 8.32 28.48
N ASN A 335 3.62 8.78 27.97
CA ASN A 335 2.39 8.87 28.76
C ASN A 335 1.91 7.48 29.22
N ALA A 336 1.98 6.48 28.35
CA ALA A 336 1.58 5.12 28.67
C ALA A 336 2.55 4.43 29.67
N GLU A 337 3.85 4.68 29.57
CA GLU A 337 4.85 4.19 30.52
C GLU A 337 4.57 4.69 31.94
N ALA A 338 4.22 5.98 32.10
CA ALA A 338 3.86 6.57 33.40
C ALA A 338 2.65 5.87 34.05
N ASP A 339 1.70 5.37 33.25
CA ASP A 339 0.49 4.70 33.70
C ASP A 339 0.67 3.19 33.96
N THR A 340 1.79 2.58 33.55
CA THR A 340 2.00 1.12 33.62
C THR A 340 1.95 0.57 35.05
N ALA A 341 2.29 1.39 36.05
CA ALA A 341 2.19 1.02 37.46
C ALA A 341 0.74 1.05 37.97
N LYS A 342 0.02 2.14 37.67
CA LYS A 342 -1.23 2.54 38.34
C LYS A 342 -2.49 2.22 37.53
N ARG A 343 -2.42 2.26 36.19
CA ARG A 343 -3.56 2.19 35.28
C ARG A 343 -3.25 1.30 34.06
N PRO A 344 -2.99 -0.01 34.24
CA PRO A 344 -2.58 -0.89 33.14
C PRO A 344 -3.63 -1.03 32.02
N ARG A 345 -4.93 -0.82 32.31
CA ARG A 345 -5.97 -0.80 31.27
C ARG A 345 -5.81 0.39 30.31
N ASN A 346 -5.41 1.56 30.81
CA ASN A 346 -5.19 2.74 29.98
C ASN A 346 -3.99 2.53 29.04
N VAL A 347 -2.93 1.88 29.53
CA VAL A 347 -1.77 1.52 28.72
C VAL A 347 -2.17 0.60 27.56
N ILE A 348 -3.00 -0.42 27.82
CA ILE A 348 -3.51 -1.31 26.77
C ILE A 348 -4.35 -0.51 25.76
N HIS A 349 -5.25 0.35 26.23
CA HIS A 349 -6.07 1.18 25.36
C HIS A 349 -5.22 2.08 24.46
N ALA A 350 -4.16 2.69 25.01
CA ALA A 350 -3.29 3.61 24.29
C ALA A 350 -2.31 2.91 23.33
N LEU A 351 -1.74 1.76 23.72
CA LEU A 351 -0.62 1.14 22.99
C LEU A 351 -1.02 -0.07 22.13
N ARG A 352 -2.19 -0.68 22.34
CA ARG A 352 -2.62 -1.84 21.53
C ARG A 352 -2.67 -1.50 20.05
N ARG A 353 -3.31 -0.39 19.68
CA ARG A 353 -3.46 -0.03 18.28
C ARG A 353 -2.13 0.37 17.62
N PRO A 354 -1.28 1.20 18.24
CA PRO A 354 0.08 1.46 17.76
C PRO A 354 0.97 0.21 17.65
N PHE A 355 0.78 -0.78 18.52
CA PHE A 355 1.44 -2.09 18.39
C PHE A 355 1.00 -2.82 17.12
N GLU A 356 -0.30 -2.97 16.90
CA GLU A 356 -0.88 -3.60 15.70
C GLU A 356 -0.43 -2.90 14.41
N GLN A 357 -0.38 -1.57 14.45
CA GLN A 357 0.06 -0.73 13.32
C GLN A 357 1.57 -0.74 13.07
N ARG A 358 2.36 -1.41 13.93
CA ARG A 358 3.84 -1.36 13.90
C ARG A 358 4.36 0.08 13.84
N ALA A 359 3.78 0.96 14.66
CA ALA A 359 3.92 2.41 14.54
C ALA A 359 5.37 2.92 14.47
N TRP A 360 6.32 2.22 15.07
CA TRP A 360 7.75 2.55 15.03
C TRP A 360 8.37 2.46 13.64
N LEU A 361 7.80 1.71 12.69
CA LEU A 361 8.38 1.57 11.34
C LEU A 361 8.44 2.89 10.56
N GLN A 362 7.63 3.89 10.92
CA GLN A 362 7.71 5.22 10.30
C GLN A 362 8.87 6.07 10.85
N VAL A 363 9.57 5.61 11.88
CA VAL A 363 10.80 6.25 12.38
C VAL A 363 11.95 5.91 11.43
N PRO A 364 12.59 6.90 10.78
CA PRO A 364 13.65 6.64 9.80
C PRO A 364 14.91 6.06 10.44
N ASP A 365 15.28 6.53 11.63
CA ASP A 365 16.46 6.04 12.33
C ASP A 365 16.21 4.64 12.91
N ARG A 366 17.02 3.66 12.48
CA ARG A 366 16.86 2.25 12.85
C ARG A 366 17.08 1.99 14.34
N LYS A 367 18.01 2.72 14.97
CA LYS A 367 18.31 2.55 16.40
C LYS A 367 17.16 3.07 17.24
N ARG A 368 16.62 4.24 16.90
CA ARG A 368 15.45 4.83 17.54
C ARG A 368 14.20 4.00 17.29
N ARG A 369 14.03 3.46 16.08
CA ARG A 369 12.95 2.51 15.74
C ARG A 369 12.95 1.31 16.70
N ALA A 370 14.10 0.67 16.90
CA ALA A 370 14.24 -0.45 17.84
C ALA A 370 13.87 -0.02 19.27
N GLN A 371 14.38 1.14 19.72
CA GLN A 371 14.05 1.69 21.04
C GLN A 371 12.55 1.92 21.25
N TYR A 372 11.84 2.47 20.24
CA TYR A 372 10.40 2.67 20.34
C TYR A 372 9.63 1.36 20.32
N CYS A 373 10.05 0.39 19.51
CA CYS A 373 9.49 -0.96 19.50
C CYS A 373 9.60 -1.61 20.89
N ASP A 374 10.79 -1.61 21.47
CA ASP A 374 11.07 -2.24 22.77
C ASP A 374 10.25 -1.59 23.89
N ARG A 375 10.31 -0.25 23.99
CA ARG A 375 9.56 0.51 25.00
C ARG A 375 8.06 0.23 24.95
N LEU A 376 7.50 0.27 23.75
CA LEU A 376 6.09 0.00 23.51
C LEU A 376 5.71 -1.43 23.88
N CYS A 377 6.48 -2.42 23.42
CA CYS A 377 6.21 -3.84 23.69
C CYS A 377 6.33 -4.17 25.18
N VAL A 378 7.36 -3.66 25.87
CA VAL A 378 7.55 -3.88 27.31
C VAL A 378 6.39 -3.30 28.13
N ALA A 379 5.98 -2.06 27.83
CA ALA A 379 4.86 -1.41 28.53
C ALA A 379 3.53 -2.17 28.30
N LEU A 380 3.29 -2.59 27.06
CA LEU A 380 2.09 -3.32 26.67
C LEU A 380 2.04 -4.73 27.27
N GLU A 381 3.14 -5.49 27.21
CA GLU A 381 3.23 -6.83 27.80
C GLU A 381 2.98 -6.81 29.31
N LYS A 382 3.67 -5.90 30.03
CA LYS A 382 3.51 -5.75 31.48
C LYS A 382 2.07 -5.42 31.86
N SER A 383 1.41 -4.59 31.06
CA SER A 383 0.01 -4.20 31.28
C SER A 383 -0.98 -5.33 31.00
N TYR A 384 -0.75 -6.14 29.96
CA TYR A 384 -1.53 -7.35 29.71
C TYR A 384 -1.41 -8.37 30.84
N ARG A 385 -0.19 -8.62 31.34
CA ARG A 385 0.02 -9.53 32.50
C ARG A 385 -0.72 -9.05 33.73
N LYS A 386 -0.63 -7.75 34.06
CA LYS A 386 -1.35 -7.14 35.20
C LYS A 386 -2.87 -7.21 35.09
N THR A 387 -3.40 -7.20 33.87
CA THR A 387 -4.84 -7.33 33.61
C THR A 387 -5.29 -8.76 33.35
N LYS A 388 -4.42 -9.76 33.62
CA LYS A 388 -4.67 -11.20 33.44
C LYS A 388 -4.98 -11.61 32.00
N GLN A 389 -4.53 -10.83 31.01
CA GLN A 389 -4.65 -11.14 29.58
C GLN A 389 -3.42 -11.91 29.07
N GLN A 390 -3.23 -13.13 29.57
CA GLN A 390 -1.99 -13.89 29.36
C GLN A 390 -1.67 -14.15 27.89
N GLN A 391 -2.64 -14.58 27.09
CA GLN A 391 -2.45 -14.79 25.65
C GLN A 391 -2.01 -13.52 24.90
N SER A 392 -2.53 -12.35 25.27
CA SER A 392 -2.12 -11.09 24.64
C SER A 392 -0.69 -10.70 25.03
N ALA A 393 -0.29 -10.93 26.29
CA ALA A 393 1.09 -10.73 26.71
C ALA A 393 2.06 -11.67 25.96
N ASP A 394 1.69 -12.94 25.82
CA ASP A 394 2.55 -13.93 25.15
C ASP A 394 2.66 -13.67 23.65
N ARG A 395 1.61 -13.12 23.00
CA ARG A 395 1.70 -12.63 21.62
C ARG A 395 2.69 -11.48 21.45
N VAL A 396 2.68 -10.50 22.36
CA VAL A 396 3.66 -9.39 22.33
C VAL A 396 5.07 -9.92 22.53
N ARG A 397 5.27 -10.83 23.49
CA ARG A 397 6.57 -11.45 23.75
C ARG A 397 7.06 -12.29 22.58
N ALA A 398 6.19 -13.07 21.95
CA ALA A 398 6.52 -13.87 20.77
C ALA A 398 6.99 -12.96 19.63
N TYR A 399 6.31 -11.83 19.41
CA TYR A 399 6.75 -10.83 18.42
C TYR A 399 8.17 -10.34 18.70
N VAL A 400 8.47 -9.92 19.94
CA VAL A 400 9.81 -9.43 20.32
C VAL A 400 10.87 -10.52 20.09
N ASN A 401 10.60 -11.75 20.52
CA ASN A 401 11.54 -12.86 20.34
C ASN A 401 11.82 -13.15 18.86
N GLU A 402 10.79 -13.11 18.01
CA GLU A 402 10.97 -13.30 16.56
C GLU A 402 11.75 -12.15 15.93
N VAL A 403 11.51 -10.90 16.34
CA VAL A 403 12.32 -9.75 15.87
C VAL A 403 13.78 -9.92 16.28
N SER A 404 14.07 -10.32 17.52
CA SER A 404 15.43 -10.56 17.99
C SER A 404 16.13 -11.65 17.17
N LYS A 405 15.46 -12.77 16.88
CA LYS A 405 16.01 -13.83 16.03
C LYS A 405 16.36 -13.34 14.62
N LEU A 406 15.48 -12.53 14.02
CA LEU A 406 15.72 -11.94 12.70
C LEU A 406 16.89 -10.95 12.70
N THR A 407 17.18 -10.30 13.83
CA THR A 407 18.33 -9.37 13.97
C THR A 407 19.64 -10.07 14.36
N GLU A 408 19.58 -11.25 14.97
CA GLU A 408 20.75 -11.99 15.50
C GLU A 408 21.29 -13.07 14.54
N GLY A 409 20.51 -13.57 13.57
CA GLY A 409 21.01 -14.44 12.50
C GLY A 409 21.82 -13.62 11.47
N LYS A 410 23.09 -13.88 11.13
CA LYS A 410 23.87 -15.13 11.01
C LYS A 410 23.17 -16.24 10.25
#